data_AF-A0A1H8AZ11-F1
#
_entry.id   AF-A0A1H8AZ11-F1
#
_cell.length_a   1.000
_cell.length_b   1.000
_cell.length_c   1.000
_cell.angle_alpha   90.00
_cell.angle_beta   90.00
_cell.angle_gamma   90.00
#
_symmetry.space_group_name_H-M   'P 1'
#
loop_
_entity.id
_entity.type
_entity.pdbx_description
1 polymer ?
#
loop_
_entity_poly.entity_id
_entity_poly.type
_entity_poly.pdbx_seq_one_letter_code
_entity_poly.pdbx_strand_id
1 'polypeptide(L)'
;MPELYYTNFKNEFTADNTTFDVKSSRIDLPVLLGYNILGNTLGVFVGPVASYNLAKEDTFNDFKENARDNFTVGYQFGAQVEISKLILNARYEGAFSKDSRNFINRVSGEEIRYDNRPNLFMIGVGYKF
;
A
#
# COMPACT_ATOMS: atom_id res chain seq x y z
N MET A 1 19.38 -4.54 -3.30
CA MET A 1 19.38 -3.14 -2.85
C MET A 1 18.35 -3.03 -1.73
N PRO A 2 18.72 -2.56 -0.53
CA PRO A 2 17.71 -2.27 0.50
C PRO A 2 16.89 -1.04 0.08
N GLU A 3 15.58 -1.11 0.28
CA GLU A 3 14.64 -0.06 -0.12
C GLU A 3 13.68 0.21 1.04
N LEU A 4 13.24 1.46 1.17
CA LEU A 4 12.25 1.90 2.16
C LEU A 4 11.36 2.94 1.48
N TYR A 5 10.05 2.77 1.58
CA TYR A 5 9.09 3.71 1.01
C TYR A 5 8.27 4.39 2.09
N TYR A 6 7.96 5.66 1.86
CA TYR A 6 7.00 6.43 2.64
C TYR A 6 5.84 6.81 1.71
N THR A 7 4.66 6.28 2.01
CA THR A 7 3.47 6.43 1.15
C THR A 7 2.43 7.28 1.86
N ASN A 8 1.90 8.30 1.18
CA ASN A 8 0.78 9.11 1.66
C ASN A 8 -0.38 9.01 0.69
N PHE A 9 -1.52 8.60 1.21
CA PHE A 9 -2.79 8.59 0.51
C PHE A 9 -3.63 9.75 1.02
N LYS A 10 -4.09 10.60 0.11
CA LYS A 10 -5.16 11.56 0.36
C LYS A 10 -6.34 11.13 -0.49
N ASN A 11 -7.41 10.69 0.15
CA ASN A 11 -8.66 10.35 -0.53
C ASN A 11 -9.75 11.32 -0.08
N GLU A 12 -10.47 11.87 -1.05
CA GLU A 12 -11.65 12.70 -0.82
C GLU A 12 -12.87 11.88 -1.26
N PHE A 13 -13.77 11.59 -0.32
CA PHE A 13 -15.02 10.90 -0.61
C PHE A 13 -16.20 11.80 -0.28
N THR A 14 -17.11 12.01 -1.23
CA THR A 14 -18.35 12.73 -0.98
C THR A 14 -19.49 11.72 -0.84
N ALA A 15 -20.08 11.63 0.35
CA ALA A 15 -21.28 10.84 0.62
C ALA A 15 -22.31 11.73 1.32
N ASP A 16 -23.56 11.69 0.86
CA ASP A 16 -24.68 12.47 1.42
C ASP A 16 -24.36 13.95 1.69
N ASN A 17 -23.83 14.64 0.67
CA ASN A 17 -23.48 16.06 0.71
C ASN A 17 -22.39 16.45 1.75
N THR A 18 -21.68 15.46 2.29
CA THR A 18 -20.56 15.62 3.22
C THR A 18 -19.28 15.13 2.56
N THR A 19 -18.24 15.96 2.54
CA THR A 19 -16.92 15.60 2.03
C THR A 19 -16.07 15.07 3.19
N PHE A 20 -15.63 13.83 3.04
CA PHE A 20 -14.71 13.15 3.95
C PHE A 20 -13.30 13.22 3.37
N ASP A 21 -12.42 13.97 4.02
CA ASP A 21 -10.98 13.97 3.78
C ASP A 21 -10.35 12.85 4.61
N VAL A 22 -9.96 11.75 3.95
CA VAL A 22 -9.23 10.65 4.60
C VAL A 22 -7.76 10.74 4.21
N LYS A 23 -6.92 11.10 5.17
CA LYS A 23 -5.46 11.09 5.03
C LYS A 23 -4.89 9.87 5.73
N SER A 24 -4.22 9.01 4.97
CA SER A 24 -3.53 7.85 5.50
C SER A 24 -2.06 7.89 5.09
N SER A 25 -1.18 7.58 6.04
CA SER A 25 0.26 7.55 5.82
C SER A 25 0.79 6.19 6.26
N ARG A 26 1.73 5.62 5.52
CA ARG A 26 2.35 4.33 5.87
C ARG A 26 3.81 4.29 5.47
N ILE A 27 4.57 3.45 6.19
CA ILE A 27 5.96 3.10 5.87
C ILE A 27 5.95 1.68 5.32
N ASP A 28 6.54 1.48 4.14
CA ASP A 28 6.61 0.18 3.48
C ASP A 28 8.07 -0.27 3.35
N LEU A 29 8.37 -1.46 3.87
CA LEU A 29 9.68 -2.11 3.84
C LEU A 29 9.59 -3.38 2.97
N PRO A 30 9.93 -3.29 1.68
CA PRO A 30 9.97 -4.45 0.79
C PRO A 30 11.26 -5.26 0.94
N VAL A 31 11.16 -6.58 0.81
CA VAL A 31 12.31 -7.48 0.67
C VAL A 31 12.18 -8.20 -0.67
N LEU A 32 13.06 -7.90 -1.62
CA LEU A 32 12.90 -8.33 -3.02
C LEU A 32 13.99 -9.28 -3.48
N LEU A 33 13.55 -10.34 -4.15
CA LEU A 33 14.39 -11.24 -4.92
C LEU A 33 14.20 -10.89 -6.39
N GLY A 34 15.27 -10.45 -7.02
CA GLY A 34 15.31 -10.07 -8.43
C GLY A 34 16.11 -11.07 -9.26
N TYR A 35 15.65 -11.35 -10.48
CA TYR A 35 16.38 -12.12 -11.47
C TYR A 35 16.42 -11.39 -12.82
N ASN A 36 17.61 -11.34 -13.40
CA ASN A 36 17.86 -10.77 -14.71
C ASN A 36 17.60 -11.84 -15.77
N ILE A 37 16.46 -11.74 -16.45
CA ILE A 37 16.04 -12.72 -17.47
C ILE A 37 16.85 -12.53 -18.75
N LEU A 38 17.08 -11.28 -19.17
CA LEU A 38 17.75 -10.95 -20.42
C LEU A 38 18.92 -9.99 -20.20
N GLY A 39 20.04 -10.55 -19.73
CA GLY A 39 21.24 -9.76 -19.38
C GLY A 39 20.87 -8.61 -18.44
N ASN A 40 21.40 -7.42 -18.68
CA ASN A 40 21.04 -6.25 -17.88
C ASN A 40 19.77 -5.54 -18.35
N THR A 41 19.18 -5.97 -19.48
CA THR A 41 18.07 -5.26 -20.15
C THR A 41 16.71 -5.59 -19.57
N LEU A 42 16.45 -6.83 -19.14
CA LEU A 42 15.17 -7.22 -18.56
C LEU A 42 15.38 -7.95 -17.23
N GLY A 43 14.81 -7.39 -16.17
CA GLY A 43 14.78 -7.98 -14.84
C GLY A 43 13.34 -8.17 -14.37
N VAL A 44 13.12 -9.20 -13.56
CA VAL A 44 11.89 -9.38 -12.79
C VAL A 44 12.23 -9.44 -11.32
N PHE A 45 11.28 -9.06 -10.48
CA PHE A 45 11.44 -9.14 -9.04
C PHE A 45 10.13 -9.54 -8.37
N VAL A 46 10.26 -10.21 -7.23
CA VAL A 46 9.13 -10.58 -6.38
C VAL A 46 9.57 -10.58 -4.93
N GLY A 47 8.67 -10.28 -4.01
CA GLY A 47 8.92 -10.47 -2.60
C GLY A 47 7.84 -9.91 -1.68
N PRO A 48 7.94 -10.20 -0.38
CA PRO A 48 7.03 -9.66 0.62
C PRO A 48 7.29 -8.17 0.88
N VAL A 49 6.26 -7.51 1.39
CA VAL A 49 6.31 -6.11 1.84
C VAL A 49 5.73 -6.05 3.23
N ALA A 50 6.52 -5.57 4.19
CA ALA A 50 6.03 -5.23 5.52
C ALA A 50 5.61 -3.76 5.52
N SER A 51 4.37 -3.48 5.89
CA SER A 51 3.77 -2.14 5.87
C SER A 51 3.32 -1.75 7.26
N TYR A 52 3.76 -0.60 7.76
CA TYR A 52 3.32 -0.03 9.02
C TYR A 52 2.49 1.24 8.77
N ASN A 53 1.21 1.20 9.14
CA ASN A 53 0.31 2.34 9.04
C ASN A 53 0.67 3.34 10.15
N LEU A 54 1.06 4.54 9.75
CA LEU A 54 1.24 5.67 10.63
C LEU A 54 -0.15 6.28 10.83
N ALA A 55 -0.83 5.89 11.90
CA ALA A 55 -2.08 6.53 12.29
C ALA A 55 -1.84 8.05 12.38
N LYS A 56 -2.50 8.82 11.52
CA LYS A 56 -2.67 10.25 11.76
C LYS A 56 -3.91 10.41 12.62
N GLU A 57 -3.71 11.01 13.77
CA GLU A 57 -4.75 11.51 14.65
C GLU A 57 -5.58 12.58 13.93
N ASP A 58 -6.46 12.21 13.02
CA ASP A 58 -7.53 13.11 12.59
C ASP A 58 -8.72 12.92 13.53
N THR A 59 -8.86 13.93 14.39
CA THR A 59 -9.87 14.10 15.42
C THR A 59 -11.25 14.18 14.79
N PHE A 60 -11.94 13.04 14.63
CA PHE A 60 -13.39 13.04 14.46
C PHE A 60 -14.04 12.98 15.83
N ASN A 61 -14.72 14.07 16.19
CA ASN A 61 -15.26 14.37 17.51
C ASN A 61 -16.28 13.37 18.09
N ASP A 62 -16.56 12.23 17.44
CA ASP A 62 -17.48 11.19 17.94
C ASP A 62 -17.13 9.74 17.56
N PHE A 63 -16.05 9.48 16.80
CA PHE A 63 -15.71 8.12 16.36
C PHE A 63 -14.25 7.77 16.70
N LYS A 64 -14.11 6.94 17.74
CA LYS A 64 -12.83 6.32 18.10
C LYS A 64 -12.64 5.07 17.25
N GLU A 65 -12.03 5.21 16.08
CA GLU A 65 -11.61 4.05 15.28
C GLU A 65 -10.45 3.36 16.01
N ASN A 66 -10.74 2.24 16.67
CA ASN A 66 -9.70 1.34 17.18
C ASN A 66 -9.11 0.59 15.98
N ALA A 67 -8.15 1.20 15.29
CA ALA A 67 -7.31 0.50 14.32
C ALA A 67 -6.49 -0.56 15.07
N ARG A 68 -6.99 -1.80 15.10
CA ARG A 68 -6.36 -2.92 15.83
C ARG A 68 -5.05 -3.38 15.19
N ASP A 69 -4.86 -3.16 13.88
CA ASP A 69 -3.71 -3.67 13.14
C ASP A 69 -2.94 -2.56 12.40
N ASN A 70 -2.00 -1.92 13.11
CA ASN A 70 -1.07 -0.95 12.52
C ASN A 70 0.00 -1.62 11.64
N PHE A 71 0.16 -2.93 11.72
CA PHE A 71 1.13 -3.71 10.96
C PHE A 71 0.40 -4.61 9.96
N THR A 72 0.82 -4.55 8.70
CA THR A 72 0.26 -5.34 7.60
C THR A 72 1.37 -5.96 6.78
N VAL A 73 1.10 -7.14 6.20
CA VAL A 73 2.03 -7.82 5.30
C VAL A 73 1.37 -8.00 3.94
N GLY A 74 2.12 -7.67 2.90
CA GLY A 74 1.74 -7.80 1.51
C GLY A 74 2.81 -8.49 0.68
N TYR A 75 2.58 -8.50 -0.63
CA TYR A 75 3.52 -8.94 -1.64
C TYR A 75 3.61 -7.88 -2.72
N GLN A 76 4.76 -7.85 -3.36
CA GLN A 76 4.91 -7.16 -4.62
C GLN A 76 5.66 -8.03 -5.62
N PHE A 77 5.31 -7.87 -6.88
CA PHE A 77 6.07 -8.41 -7.99
C PHE A 77 6.08 -7.41 -9.13
N GLY A 78 7.08 -7.49 -9.99
CA GLY A 78 7.22 -6.55 -11.08
C GLY A 78 8.30 -6.95 -12.05
N ALA A 79 8.38 -6.15 -13.10
CA ALA A 79 9.41 -6.25 -14.12
C ALA A 79 10.01 -4.87 -14.34
N GLN A 80 11.28 -4.85 -14.71
CA GLN A 80 11.99 -3.65 -15.10
C GLN A 80 12.77 -3.90 -16.38
N VAL A 81 12.81 -2.88 -17.23
CA VAL A 81 13.61 -2.84 -18.44
C VAL A 81 14.64 -1.73 -18.32
N GLU A 82 15.92 -2.05 -18.52
CA GLU A 82 17.02 -1.09 -18.59
C GLU A 82 17.43 -0.88 -20.05
N ILE A 83 17.24 0.34 -20.55
CA ILE A 83 17.67 0.77 -21.88
C ILE A 83 18.80 1.79 -21.69
N SER A 84 20.04 1.32 -21.87
CA SER A 84 21.26 2.09 -21.62
C SER A 84 21.36 2.56 -20.17
N LYS A 85 20.84 3.76 -19.86
CA LYS A 85 20.81 4.34 -18.51
C LYS A 85 19.40 4.60 -18.01
N LEU A 86 18.38 4.42 -18.85
CA LEU A 86 16.99 4.59 -18.47
C LEU A 86 16.44 3.27 -17.95
N ILE A 87 15.75 3.31 -16.82
CA ILE A 87 15.08 2.16 -16.21
C ILE A 87 13.58 2.43 -16.27
N LEU A 88 12.82 1.59 -16.97
CA LEU A 88 11.37 1.56 -16.88
C LEU A 88 10.97 0.40 -15.97
N ASN A 89 10.07 0.63 -15.03
CA ASN A 89 9.59 -0.43 -14.15
C ASN A 89 8.07 -0.43 -14.08
N ALA A 90 7.51 -1.63 -13.99
CA ALA A 90 6.11 -1.86 -13.71
C ALA A 90 6.04 -2.83 -12.53
N ARG A 91 5.23 -2.49 -11.53
CA ARG A 91 5.12 -3.26 -10.30
C ARG A 91 3.68 -3.32 -9.84
N TYR A 92 3.33 -4.46 -9.29
CA TYR A 92 2.05 -4.74 -8.69
C TYR A 92 2.25 -5.06 -7.22
N GLU A 93 1.51 -4.39 -6.35
CA GLU A 93 1.48 -4.62 -4.91
C GLU A 93 0.10 -5.12 -4.52
N GLY A 94 0.06 -6.23 -3.79
CA GLY A 94 -1.14 -6.77 -3.16
C GLY A 94 -0.92 -7.00 -1.67
N ALA A 95 -2.01 -7.17 -0.93
CA ALA A 95 -1.97 -7.48 0.50
C ALA A 95 -2.20 -8.98 0.73
N PHE A 96 -1.42 -9.60 1.62
CA PHE A 96 -1.74 -10.95 2.13
C PHE A 96 -2.73 -10.87 3.27
N SER A 97 -2.57 -9.85 4.12
CA SER A 97 -3.52 -9.55 5.18
C SER A 97 -4.81 -9.02 4.56
N LYS A 98 -5.93 -9.72 4.82
CA LYS A 98 -7.24 -9.10 4.77
C LYS A 98 -7.24 -8.04 5.86
N ASP A 99 -7.40 -6.77 5.51
CA ASP A 99 -7.57 -5.72 6.53
C ASP A 99 -9.01 -5.87 7.03
N SER A 100 -9.25 -6.80 7.96
CA SER A 100 -10.59 -6.99 8.51
C SER A 100 -10.86 -5.86 9.48
N ARG A 101 -11.43 -4.76 8.99
CA ARG A 101 -11.99 -3.73 9.86
C ARG A 101 -13.36 -4.20 10.33
N ASN A 102 -13.45 -4.49 11.63
CA ASN A 102 -14.70 -4.83 12.27
C ASN A 102 -15.36 -3.53 12.73
N PHE A 103 -16.36 -3.06 11.98
CA PHE A 103 -17.22 -1.98 12.44
C PHE A 103 -18.27 -2.58 13.38
N ILE A 104 -18.21 -2.24 14.67
CA ILE A 104 -19.21 -2.64 15.66
C ILE A 104 -20.26 -1.53 15.74
N ASN A 105 -21.49 -1.82 15.30
CA ASN A 105 -22.61 -0.91 15.50
C ASN A 105 -22.97 -0.85 16.99
N ARG A 106 -22.80 0.32 17.62
CA ARG A 106 -23.05 0.56 19.06
C ARG A 106 -24.51 0.36 19.50
N VAL A 107 -25.46 0.28 18.56
CA VAL A 107 -26.90 0.17 18.83
C VAL A 107 -27.44 -1.24 18.55
N SER A 108 -26.91 -1.96 17.56
CA SER A 108 -27.42 -3.30 17.16
C SER A 108 -26.46 -4.47 17.43
N GLY A 109 -25.18 -4.22 17.75
CA GLY A 109 -24.18 -5.28 17.97
C GLY A 109 -23.76 -6.04 16.70
N GLU A 110 -24.15 -5.57 15.52
CA GLU A 110 -23.84 -6.19 14.24
C GLU A 110 -22.42 -5.82 13.78
N GLU A 111 -21.66 -6.82 13.34
CA GLU A 111 -20.27 -6.71 12.91
C GLU A 111 -20.21 -6.68 11.38
N ILE A 112 -19.94 -5.50 10.82
CA ILE A 112 -19.71 -5.37 9.36
C ILE A 112 -18.21 -5.48 9.11
N ARG A 113 -17.81 -6.60 8.50
CA ARG A 113 -16.43 -6.84 8.08
C ARG A 113 -16.18 -6.19 6.72
N TYR A 114 -15.44 -5.09 6.70
CA TYR A 114 -15.06 -4.39 5.48
C TYR A 114 -13.57 -4.60 5.19
N ASP A 115 -13.26 -5.28 4.09
CA ASP A 115 -11.91 -5.59 3.63
C ASP A 115 -11.55 -4.58 2.52
N ASN A 116 -10.72 -3.58 2.82
CA ASN A 116 -10.45 -2.49 1.88
C ASN A 116 -8.97 -2.09 1.85
N ARG A 117 -8.11 -3.03 1.44
CA ARG A 117 -6.76 -2.67 0.98
C ARG A 117 -6.71 -2.81 -0.55
N PRO A 118 -6.69 -1.70 -1.31
CA PRO A 118 -6.67 -1.76 -2.77
C PRO A 118 -5.34 -2.35 -3.24
N ASN A 119 -5.41 -3.22 -4.25
CA ASN A 119 -4.22 -3.63 -4.99
C ASN A 119 -3.71 -2.43 -5.80
N LEU A 120 -2.40 -2.17 -5.74
CA LEU A 120 -1.81 -1.02 -6.38
C LEU A 120 -0.96 -1.47 -7.57
N PHE A 121 -1.25 -0.93 -8.74
CA PHE A 121 -0.38 -1.02 -9.90
C PHE A 121 0.39 0.29 -10.04
N MET A 122 1.72 0.21 -10.12
CA MET A 122 2.59 1.36 -10.24
C MET A 122 3.48 1.20 -11.46
N ILE A 123 3.71 2.31 -12.16
CA ILE A 123 4.66 2.44 -13.25
C ILE A 123 5.68 3.50 -12.85
N GLY A 124 6.96 3.22 -13.08
CA GLY A 124 8.05 4.12 -12.75
C GLY A 124 9.06 4.27 -13.89
N VAL A 125 9.73 5.42 -13.89
CA VAL A 125 10.90 5.70 -14.72
C VAL A 125 12.05 6.10 -13.81
N GLY A 126 13.25 5.62 -14.10
CA GLY A 126 14.48 5.88 -13.35
C GLY A 126 15.66 6.10 -14.28
N TYR A 127 16.74 6.65 -13.74
CA TYR A 127 17.99 6.84 -14.44
C TYR A 127 19.16 6.30 -13.61
N LYS A 128 19.99 5.49 -14.24
CA LYS A 128 21.17 4.84 -13.67
C LYS A 128 22.40 5.69 -13.94
N PHE A 129 23.00 6.22 -12.88
CA PHE A 129 24.22 7.04 -12.92
C PHE A 129 25.47 6.16 -12.91
#